data_AF-A0A517ZB23-F1
#
_entry.id   AF-A0A517ZB23-F1
#
_cell.length_a   1.000
_cell.length_b   1.000
_cell.length_c   1.000
_cell.angle_alpha   90.00
_cell.angle_beta   90.00
_cell.angle_gamma   90.00
#
_symmetry.space_group_name_H-M   'P 1'
#
loop_
_entity.id
_entity.type
_entity.pdbx_description
1 polymer ?
#
loop_
_entity_poly.entity_id
_entity_poly.type
_entity_poly.pdbx_seq_one_letter_code
_entity_poly.pdbx_strand_id
1 'polypeptide(L)'
;MAASGPLTQCVCSGPGFCRRHQCRKTLHWYRLCRMRADYFQLWEQGRGPGQLRPGEPGLATQVVNFGRAVLKHVANGRNQADTAVVAARLAACENCDSLDGLRRVCREPDCGCFVDRKARWESEDCPRGRWPALESPSGVARTGSSGLPAARHDNGPTGSPPPCTEHD
;
A
#
# COMPACT_ATOMS: atom_id res chain seq x y z
N MET A 1 26.58 38.04 26.67
CA MET A 1 26.69 36.72 27.31
C MET A 1 25.33 36.06 27.23
N ALA A 2 25.11 35.14 26.27
CA ALA A 2 23.84 34.41 26.18
C ALA A 2 23.84 33.28 27.20
N ALA A 3 22.77 33.16 27.97
CA ALA A 3 22.65 32.14 29.03
C ALA A 3 22.73 30.73 28.41
N SER A 4 23.74 29.95 28.80
CA SER A 4 23.90 28.53 28.44
C SER A 4 22.94 27.62 29.21
N GLY A 5 21.68 28.04 29.34
CA GLY A 5 20.61 27.27 29.94
C GLY A 5 20.02 26.26 28.95
N PRO A 6 19.35 25.22 29.45
CA PRO A 6 18.51 24.39 28.59
C PRO A 6 17.44 25.24 27.90
N LEU A 7 17.21 24.96 26.62
CA LEU A 7 16.14 25.60 25.84
C LEU A 7 14.77 24.94 26.07
N THR A 8 14.72 23.90 26.92
CA THR A 8 13.51 23.11 27.16
C THR A 8 13.25 22.93 28.64
N GLN A 9 11.98 22.69 28.99
CA GLN A 9 11.52 22.47 30.36
C GLN A 9 11.83 21.05 30.92
N CYS A 10 12.66 20.26 30.23
CA CYS A 10 12.97 18.91 30.70
C CYS A 10 13.93 18.93 31.91
N VAL A 11 13.56 18.22 32.98
CA VAL A 11 14.31 18.12 34.25
C VAL A 11 15.37 17.00 34.27
N CYS A 12 15.73 16.43 33.12
CA CYS A 12 16.81 15.43 33.11
C CYS A 12 18.15 16.11 33.37
N SER A 13 18.94 15.56 34.31
CA SER A 13 20.23 16.08 34.75
C SER A 13 21.44 15.50 34.00
N GLY A 14 21.23 14.45 33.21
CA GLY A 14 22.28 13.82 32.41
C GLY A 14 21.76 12.69 31.53
N PRO A 15 22.66 11.98 30.82
CA PRO A 15 22.35 10.73 30.14
C PRO A 15 21.83 9.68 31.14
N GLY A 16 20.97 8.77 30.67
CA GLY A 16 20.33 7.76 31.52
C GLY A 16 18.80 7.89 31.50
N PHE A 17 18.14 7.40 32.54
CA PHE A 17 16.68 7.38 32.59
C PHE A 17 16.09 8.78 32.78
N CYS A 18 15.20 9.20 31.87
CA CYS A 18 14.44 10.43 32.02
C CYS A 18 13.07 10.15 32.64
N ARG A 19 12.82 10.65 33.85
CA ARG A 19 11.53 10.49 34.54
C ARG A 19 10.35 11.12 33.79
N ARG A 20 10.56 12.27 33.14
CA ARG A 20 9.49 12.99 32.43
C ARG A 20 8.98 12.22 31.20
N HIS A 21 9.88 11.69 30.39
CA HIS A 21 9.53 11.02 29.12
C HIS A 21 9.57 9.50 29.21
N GLN A 22 9.85 8.96 30.41
CA GLN A 22 9.89 7.54 30.74
C GLN A 22 10.73 6.68 29.79
N CYS A 23 11.85 7.22 29.29
CA CYS A 23 12.77 6.51 28.41
C CYS A 23 14.24 6.70 28.84
N ARG A 24 15.09 5.72 28.51
CA ARG A 24 16.54 5.85 28.66
C ARG A 24 17.11 6.71 27.53
N LYS A 25 17.74 7.82 27.88
CA LYS A 25 18.40 8.75 26.98
C LYS A 25 19.90 8.44 26.88
N THR A 26 20.39 8.27 25.66
CA THR A 26 21.82 8.35 25.36
C THR A 26 22.32 9.78 25.57
N LEU A 27 23.64 10.00 25.58
CA LEU A 27 24.21 11.36 25.65
C LEU A 27 23.66 12.26 24.53
N HIS A 28 23.53 11.72 23.32
CA HIS A 28 22.94 12.43 22.20
C HIS A 28 21.47 12.80 22.46
N TRP A 29 20.63 11.85 22.90
CA TRP A 29 19.22 12.13 23.18
C TRP A 29 19.01 13.06 24.37
N TYR A 30 19.88 13.01 25.37
CA TYR A 30 19.91 13.98 26.47
C TYR A 30 20.15 15.40 25.94
N ARG A 31 21.17 15.58 25.10
CA ARG A 31 21.48 16.87 24.44
C ARG A 31 20.31 17.38 23.60
N LEU A 32 19.74 16.52 22.75
CA LEU A 32 18.55 16.88 21.97
C LEU A 32 17.40 17.31 22.88
N CYS A 33 17.11 16.52 23.92
CA CYS A 33 16.00 16.83 24.80
C CYS A 33 16.17 18.17 25.53
N ARG A 34 17.38 18.59 25.88
CA ARG A 34 17.66 19.85 26.61
C ARG A 34 17.83 21.06 25.69
N MET A 35 18.27 20.86 24.45
CA MET A 35 18.69 21.95 23.56
C MET A 35 17.79 22.11 22.33
N ARG A 36 16.87 21.17 22.06
CA ARG A 36 16.04 21.19 20.86
C ARG A 36 14.56 21.08 21.21
N ALA A 37 13.85 22.20 21.07
CA ALA A 37 12.43 22.31 21.39
C ALA A 37 11.56 21.39 20.53
N ASP A 38 11.91 21.19 19.26
CA ASP A 38 11.23 20.29 18.33
C ASP A 38 11.30 18.83 18.78
N TYR A 39 12.50 18.35 19.13
CA TYR A 39 12.68 17.02 19.69
C TYR A 39 12.03 16.87 21.05
N PHE A 40 12.11 17.91 21.89
CA PHE A 40 11.42 17.92 23.18
C PHE A 40 9.91 17.71 23.01
N GLN A 41 9.25 18.43 22.08
CA GLN A 41 7.83 18.24 21.78
C GLN A 41 7.50 16.84 21.27
N LEU A 42 8.37 16.22 20.46
CA LEU A 42 8.18 14.82 20.05
C LEU A 42 8.16 13.86 21.25
N TRP A 43 9.03 14.05 22.23
CA TRP A 43 8.99 13.24 23.46
C TRP A 43 7.76 13.51 24.34
N GLU A 44 7.29 14.76 24.40
CA GLU A 44 6.03 15.12 25.09
C GLU A 44 4.82 14.40 24.48
N GLN A 45 4.85 14.17 23.16
CA GLN A 45 3.80 13.47 22.42
C GLN A 45 3.97 11.94 22.40
N GLY A 46 4.95 11.38 23.12
CA GLY A 46 5.22 9.93 23.10
C GLY A 46 5.77 9.43 21.76
N ARG A 47 6.42 10.29 20.97
CA ARG A 47 6.98 9.98 19.64
C ARG A 47 8.49 10.12 19.58
N GLY A 48 9.12 10.43 20.69
CA GLY A 48 10.55 10.66 20.74
C GLY A 48 11.33 9.34 20.67
N PRO A 49 12.58 9.37 20.18
CA PRO A 49 13.44 8.19 20.15
C PRO A 49 13.52 7.48 21.51
N GLY A 50 13.43 6.15 21.49
CA GLY A 50 13.51 5.32 22.69
C GLY A 50 12.24 5.27 23.55
N GLN A 51 11.13 5.90 23.15
CA GLN A 51 9.81 5.64 23.74
C GLN A 51 9.18 4.43 23.05
N LEU A 52 8.86 3.39 23.84
CA LEU A 52 8.01 2.31 23.35
C LEU A 52 6.59 2.86 23.26
N ARG A 53 6.02 2.87 22.05
CA ARG A 53 4.63 3.27 21.84
C ARG A 53 3.73 2.09 22.15
N PRO A 54 2.84 2.18 23.16
CA PRO A 54 1.84 1.15 23.38
C PRO A 54 0.97 1.01 22.13
N GLY A 55 0.86 -0.21 21.60
CA GLY A 55 0.06 -0.50 20.41
C GLY A 55 0.78 -0.38 19.07
N GLU A 56 2.07 0.01 19.02
CA GLU A 56 2.84 -0.13 17.79
C GLU A 56 3.41 -1.54 17.63
N PRO A 57 3.33 -2.14 16.42
CA PRO A 57 3.94 -3.43 16.15
C PRO A 57 5.46 -3.34 16.35
N GLY A 58 6.02 -4.31 17.05
CA GLY A 58 7.47 -4.43 17.23
C GLY A 58 8.20 -4.59 15.89
N LEU A 59 9.52 -4.39 15.89
CA LEU A 59 10.34 -4.43 14.67
C LEU A 59 10.17 -5.74 13.87
N ALA A 60 10.11 -6.89 14.55
CA ALA A 60 9.86 -8.17 13.89
C ALA A 60 8.51 -8.19 13.14
N THR A 61 7.45 -7.73 13.80
CA THR A 61 6.11 -7.61 13.20
C THR A 61 6.11 -6.63 12.02
N GLN A 62 6.85 -5.53 12.11
CA GLN A 62 6.99 -4.58 11.01
C GLN A 62 7.71 -5.19 9.80
N VAL A 63 8.78 -5.96 10.01
CA VAL A 63 9.48 -6.68 8.93
C VAL A 63 8.56 -7.68 8.23
N VAL A 64 7.76 -8.44 8.99
CA VAL A 64 6.78 -9.38 8.43
C VAL A 64 5.72 -8.63 7.61
N ASN A 65 5.16 -7.55 8.15
CA ASN A 65 4.16 -6.74 7.46
C ASN A 65 4.73 -6.11 6.18
N PHE A 66 5.96 -5.59 6.24
CA PHE A 66 6.65 -5.04 5.10
C PHE A 66 6.95 -6.10 4.04
N GLY A 67 7.45 -7.27 4.43
CA GLY A 67 7.68 -8.40 3.52
C GLY A 67 6.39 -8.83 2.81
N ARG A 68 5.28 -8.94 3.53
CA ARG A 68 3.95 -9.20 2.94
C ARG A 68 3.53 -8.09 1.97
N ALA A 69 3.82 -6.83 2.28
CA ALA A 69 3.51 -5.71 1.40
C ALA A 69 4.38 -5.73 0.13
N VAL A 70 5.66 -6.07 0.23
CA VAL A 70 6.56 -6.26 -0.93
C VAL A 70 6.09 -7.41 -1.80
N LEU A 71 5.75 -8.55 -1.21
CA LEU A 71 5.21 -9.70 -1.95
C LEU A 71 3.91 -9.33 -2.69
N LYS A 72 2.98 -8.61 -2.03
CA LYS A 72 1.78 -8.09 -2.68
C LYS A 72 2.09 -7.08 -3.80
N HIS A 73 3.08 -6.22 -3.61
CA HIS A 73 3.48 -5.23 -4.61
C HIS A 73 4.08 -5.87 -5.86
N VAL A 74 4.88 -6.92 -5.68
CA VAL A 74 5.45 -7.71 -6.78
C VAL A 74 4.38 -8.59 -7.44
N ALA A 75 3.50 -9.22 -6.65
CA ALA A 75 2.40 -10.04 -7.17
C ALA A 75 1.35 -9.21 -7.94
N ASN A 76 1.12 -7.95 -7.54
CA ASN A 76 0.26 -7.01 -8.27
C ASN A 76 0.99 -6.29 -9.43
N GLY A 77 2.14 -6.81 -9.85
CA GLY A 77 2.56 -6.74 -11.24
C GLY A 77 3.71 -5.81 -11.56
N ARG A 78 3.59 -4.47 -11.48
CA ARG A 78 4.39 -3.57 -12.36
C ARG A 78 4.32 -3.94 -13.88
N ASN A 79 3.57 -4.97 -14.27
CA ASN A 79 3.10 -5.27 -15.62
C ASN A 79 2.17 -4.10 -16.01
N GLN A 80 2.39 -3.23 -16.98
CA GLN A 80 2.86 -3.35 -18.36
C GLN A 80 2.07 -4.40 -19.13
N ALA A 81 0.86 -4.00 -19.49
CA ALA A 81 0.10 -4.58 -20.58
C ALA A 81 0.95 -4.62 -21.86
N ASP A 82 0.69 -5.61 -22.71
CA ASP A 82 1.36 -5.75 -24.00
C ASP A 82 1.23 -4.46 -24.82
N THR A 83 2.26 -4.12 -25.59
CA THR A 83 2.26 -2.97 -26.51
C THR A 83 1.02 -2.91 -27.41
N ALA A 84 0.51 -4.04 -27.89
CA ALA A 84 -0.71 -4.11 -28.69
C ALA A 84 -1.96 -3.71 -27.87
N VAL A 85 -2.02 -4.15 -26.61
CA VAL A 85 -3.09 -3.79 -25.67
C VAL A 85 -3.02 -2.31 -25.31
N VAL A 86 -1.83 -1.78 -25.04
CA VAL A 86 -1.63 -0.35 -24.75
C VAL A 86 -2.07 0.49 -25.94
N ALA A 87 -1.66 0.13 -27.16
CA ALA A 87 -2.07 0.81 -28.39
C ALA A 87 -3.60 0.80 -28.55
N ALA A 88 -4.25 -0.35 -28.34
CA ALA A 88 -5.70 -0.46 -28.42
C ALA A 88 -6.42 0.39 -27.36
N ARG A 89 -5.91 0.40 -26.12
CA ARG A 89 -6.44 1.24 -25.02
C ARG A 89 -6.30 2.73 -25.32
N LEU A 90 -5.17 3.15 -25.91
CA LEU A 90 -4.94 4.55 -26.29
C LEU A 90 -5.80 4.97 -27.48
N ALA A 91 -5.93 4.13 -28.50
CA ALA A 91 -6.84 4.37 -29.62
C ALA A 91 -8.30 4.53 -29.16
N ALA A 92 -8.74 3.75 -28.16
CA ALA A 92 -10.05 3.91 -27.55
C ALA A 92 -10.21 5.25 -26.81
N CYS A 93 -9.15 5.76 -26.18
CA CYS A 93 -9.14 7.06 -25.51
C CYS A 93 -9.16 8.23 -26.51
N GLU A 94 -8.46 8.11 -27.64
CA GLU A 94 -8.39 9.16 -28.68
C GLU A 94 -9.74 9.44 -29.33
N ASN A 95 -10.64 8.45 -29.31
CA ASN A 95 -12.03 8.56 -29.79
C ASN A 95 -13.05 8.81 -28.65
N CYS A 96 -12.59 9.23 -27.46
CA CYS A 96 -13.45 9.46 -26.30
C CYS A 96 -13.67 10.96 -26.07
N ASP A 97 -14.94 11.38 -26.03
CA ASP A 97 -15.34 12.79 -25.80
C ASP A 97 -14.81 13.36 -24.48
N SER A 98 -14.55 12.49 -23.50
CA SER A 98 -14.08 12.86 -22.18
C SER A 98 -12.55 13.03 -22.12
N LEU A 99 -11.79 12.80 -23.19
CA LEU A 99 -10.35 13.01 -23.20
C LEU A 99 -9.99 14.48 -23.43
N ASP A 100 -9.21 15.07 -22.52
CA ASP A 100 -8.48 16.30 -22.82
C ASP A 100 -7.25 15.96 -23.68
N GLY A 101 -7.36 16.14 -24.99
CA GLY A 101 -6.30 15.78 -25.94
C GLY A 101 -4.98 16.54 -25.73
N LEU A 102 -5.03 17.76 -25.18
CA LEU A 102 -3.84 18.58 -24.94
C LEU A 102 -3.04 18.10 -23.73
N ARG A 103 -3.74 17.79 -22.63
CA ARG A 103 -3.10 17.34 -21.38
C ARG A 103 -2.99 15.82 -21.27
N ARG A 104 -3.61 15.08 -22.18
CA ARG A 104 -3.75 13.62 -22.16
C ARG A 104 -4.32 13.11 -20.83
N VAL A 105 -5.31 13.83 -20.32
CA VAL A 105 -6.02 13.53 -19.07
C VAL A 105 -7.49 13.26 -19.38
N CYS A 106 -8.03 12.16 -18.86
CA CYS A 106 -9.47 11.90 -18.94
C CYS A 106 -10.23 12.76 -17.93
N ARG A 107 -11.32 13.40 -18.38
CA ARG A 107 -12.19 14.29 -17.59
C ARG A 107 -13.29 13.55 -16.83
N GLU A 108 -13.45 12.24 -17.05
CA GLU A 108 -14.38 11.42 -16.26
C GLU A 108 -13.93 11.39 -14.78
N PRO A 109 -14.84 11.63 -13.81
CA PRO A 109 -14.50 11.64 -12.39
C PRO A 109 -13.85 10.34 -11.90
N ASP A 110 -14.35 9.19 -12.40
CA ASP A 110 -13.87 7.85 -12.03
C ASP A 110 -12.59 7.43 -12.79
N CYS A 111 -12.18 8.22 -13.80
CA CYS A 111 -10.93 7.99 -14.51
C CYS A 111 -9.87 8.99 -14.07
N GLY A 112 -10.08 10.30 -14.28
CA GLY A 112 -9.24 11.42 -13.81
C GLY A 112 -7.74 11.40 -14.15
N CYS A 113 -7.27 10.37 -14.87
CA CYS A 113 -5.86 9.99 -14.94
C CYS A 113 -5.19 10.41 -16.25
N PHE A 114 -3.86 10.48 -16.22
CA PHE A 114 -3.02 10.55 -17.41
C PHE A 114 -3.13 9.25 -18.22
N VAL A 115 -3.77 9.29 -19.38
CA VAL A 115 -4.17 8.09 -20.13
C VAL A 115 -2.97 7.28 -20.62
N ASP A 116 -1.85 7.92 -20.97
CA ASP A 116 -0.63 7.24 -21.44
C ASP A 116 0.05 6.39 -20.38
N ARG A 117 -0.13 6.76 -19.11
CA ARG A 117 0.41 6.02 -17.97
C ARG A 117 -0.53 4.90 -17.56
N LYS A 118 -1.83 5.20 -17.43
CA LYS A 118 -2.84 4.24 -17.00
C LYS A 118 -3.02 3.11 -18.00
N ALA A 119 -3.00 3.41 -19.31
CA ALA A 119 -3.15 2.39 -20.37
C ALA A 119 -2.10 1.27 -20.28
N ARG A 120 -0.92 1.57 -19.71
CA ARG A 120 0.18 0.61 -19.52
C ARG A 120 -0.05 -0.33 -18.35
N TRP A 121 -0.89 0.00 -17.38
CA TRP A 121 -1.09 -0.86 -16.21
C TRP A 121 -2.03 -2.00 -16.59
N GLU A 122 -1.55 -3.24 -16.50
CA GLU A 122 -2.32 -4.41 -16.92
C GLU A 122 -3.65 -4.52 -16.17
N SER A 123 -3.59 -4.30 -14.86
CA SER A 123 -4.72 -4.37 -13.91
C SER A 123 -5.73 -3.23 -13.99
N GLU A 124 -5.53 -2.25 -14.87
CA GLU A 124 -6.41 -1.10 -14.97
C GLU A 124 -7.42 -1.27 -16.11
N ASP A 125 -8.59 -0.68 -15.88
CA ASP A 125 -9.67 -0.65 -16.85
C ASP A 125 -10.20 0.77 -17.07
N CYS A 126 -10.93 0.93 -18.17
CA CYS A 126 -11.71 2.14 -18.41
C CYS A 126 -13.02 2.05 -17.62
N PRO A 127 -13.34 3.00 -16.73
CA PRO A 127 -14.62 2.98 -15.97
C PRO A 127 -15.85 3.12 -16.86
N ARG A 128 -15.68 3.56 -18.12
CA ARG A 128 -16.74 3.63 -19.14
C ARG A 128 -16.81 2.36 -20.01
N GLY A 129 -15.96 1.36 -19.75
CA GLY A 129 -15.92 0.10 -20.49
C GLY A 129 -15.45 0.22 -21.95
N ARG A 130 -14.74 1.30 -22.32
CA ARG A 130 -14.28 1.50 -23.71
C ARG A 130 -13.01 0.72 -24.07
N TRP A 131 -12.27 0.24 -23.08
CA TRP A 131 -11.07 -0.57 -23.32
C TRP A 131 -11.46 -1.99 -23.71
N PRO A 132 -10.75 -2.60 -24.67
CA PRO A 132 -11.06 -3.97 -25.10
C PRO A 132 -10.85 -4.93 -23.94
N ALA A 133 -11.76 -5.90 -23.80
CA ALA A 133 -11.57 -7.01 -22.88
C ALA A 133 -10.30 -7.78 -23.29
N LEU A 134 -9.40 -8.01 -22.34
CA LEU A 134 -8.14 -8.69 -22.59
C LEU A 134 -8.40 -10.17 -22.87
N GLU A 135 -8.63 -10.54 -24.13
CA GLU A 135 -8.38 -11.92 -24.55
C GLU A 135 -6.87 -12.07 -24.66
N SER A 136 -6.26 -12.72 -23.67
CA SER A 136 -4.83 -13.00 -23.63
C SER A 136 -4.39 -13.68 -24.94
N PRO A 137 -3.33 -13.21 -25.64
CA PRO A 137 -2.85 -13.89 -26.83
C PRO A 137 -2.14 -15.19 -26.42
N SER A 138 -2.88 -16.30 -26.46
CA SER A 138 -2.31 -17.65 -26.36
C SER A 138 -1.58 -17.98 -27.67
N GLY A 139 -0.26 -18.17 -27.58
CA GLY A 139 0.58 -18.60 -28.71
C GLY A 139 1.13 -20.02 -28.54
N VAL A 140 0.26 -21.03 -28.35
CA VAL A 140 0.57 -22.41 -28.77
C VAL A 140 -0.68 -23.01 -29.40
N ALA A 141 -0.64 -23.11 -30.72
CA ALA A 141 -1.57 -23.90 -31.50
C ALA A 141 -1.56 -25.36 -31.00
N ARG A 142 -2.69 -25.86 -30.56
CA ARG A 142 -2.97 -27.30 -30.58
C ARG A 142 -4.07 -27.54 -31.58
N THR A 143 -3.66 -28.08 -32.72
CA THR A 143 -4.47 -28.74 -33.72
C THR A 143 -5.45 -29.70 -33.04
N GLY A 144 -6.67 -29.73 -33.57
CA GLY A 144 -7.80 -30.42 -32.96
C GLY A 144 -7.63 -31.93 -32.81
N SER A 145 -8.35 -32.47 -31.83
CA SER A 145 -8.84 -33.84 -31.87
C SER A 145 -10.28 -33.88 -31.39
N SER A 146 -11.08 -34.55 -32.20
CA SER A 146 -12.50 -34.78 -32.07
C SER A 146 -12.86 -35.63 -30.85
N GLY A 147 -14.00 -35.31 -30.20
CA GLY A 147 -15.01 -36.31 -29.84
C GLY A 147 -15.06 -36.88 -28.42
N LEU A 148 -16.23 -36.64 -27.77
CA LEU A 148 -17.02 -37.52 -26.86
C LEU A 148 -16.66 -37.56 -25.36
N PRO A 149 -17.62 -37.87 -24.45
CA PRO A 149 -18.76 -37.03 -24.07
C PRO A 149 -18.88 -36.81 -22.54
N ALA A 150 -19.85 -35.99 -22.14
CA ALA A 150 -20.15 -35.56 -20.79
C ALA A 150 -20.37 -36.69 -19.76
N ALA A 151 -19.59 -36.68 -18.68
CA ALA A 151 -19.87 -37.41 -17.45
C ALA A 151 -20.49 -36.46 -16.41
N ARG A 152 -21.74 -36.75 -16.07
CA ARG A 152 -22.52 -36.10 -15.00
C ARG A 152 -21.88 -36.46 -13.66
N HIS A 153 -21.63 -35.48 -12.80
CA HIS A 153 -21.34 -35.72 -11.38
C HIS A 153 -22.33 -34.92 -10.55
N ASP A 154 -23.36 -35.63 -10.11
CA ASP A 154 -24.13 -35.30 -8.91
C ASP A 154 -23.17 -35.30 -7.70
N ASN A 155 -23.21 -34.24 -6.89
CA ASN A 155 -22.82 -34.29 -5.48
C ASN A 155 -23.67 -33.28 -4.71
N GLY A 156 -24.43 -33.82 -3.76
CA GLY A 156 -25.51 -33.17 -3.04
C GLY A 156 -25.09 -32.13 -1.97
N PRO A 157 -26.08 -31.64 -1.20
CA PRO A 157 -25.92 -30.48 -0.34
C PRO A 157 -25.25 -30.84 0.99
N THR A 158 -24.15 -30.17 1.32
CA THR A 158 -23.55 -30.23 2.65
C THR A 158 -24.17 -29.16 3.56
N GLY A 159 -24.60 -29.61 4.73
CA GLY A 159 -25.44 -28.91 5.68
C GLY A 159 -24.79 -27.76 6.45
N SER A 160 -25.67 -27.02 7.11
CA SER A 160 -25.43 -25.84 7.96
C SER A 160 -24.51 -26.11 9.16
N PRO A 161 -23.79 -25.08 9.64
CA PRO A 161 -22.93 -25.18 10.84
C PRO A 161 -23.74 -25.13 12.15
N PRO A 162 -23.28 -25.80 13.23
CA PRO A 162 -23.86 -25.67 14.56
C PRO A 162 -23.39 -24.38 15.28
N PRO A 163 -24.17 -23.86 16.25
CA PRO A 163 -23.90 -22.60 16.94
C PRO A 163 -22.80 -22.72 18.02
N CYS A 164 -22.06 -21.62 18.19
CA CYS A 164 -21.05 -21.44 19.23
C CYS A 164 -21.71 -21.31 20.62
N THR A 165 -21.27 -22.11 21.59
CA THR A 165 -21.57 -21.90 23.00
C THR A 165 -20.39 -21.24 23.71
N GLU A 166 -20.63 -20.07 24.29
CA GLU A 166 -19.80 -19.36 25.25
C GLU A 166 -19.63 -20.19 26.54
N HIS A 167 -18.47 -20.10 27.20
CA HIS A 167 -18.28 -20.50 28.60
C HIS A 167 -17.53 -19.37 29.32
N ASP A 168 -18.05 -19.10 30.52
CA ASP A 168 -17.69 -18.11 31.55
C ASP A 168 -16.20 -18.06 31.91
#